data_AF-A0A973SHN4-F1
#
_entry.id   AF-A0A973SHN4-F1
#
_cell.length_a   1.000
_cell.length_b   1.000
_cell.length_c   1.000
_cell.angle_alpha   90.00
_cell.angle_beta   90.00
_cell.angle_gamma   90.00
#
_symmetry.space_group_name_H-M   'P 1'
#
loop_
_entity.id
_entity.type
_entity.pdbx_description
1 polymer ?
#
loop_
_entity_poly.entity_id
_entity_poly.type
_entity_poly.pdbx_seq_one_letter_code
_entity_poly.pdbx_strand_id
1 'polypeptide(L)'
;VTCKTSGDGRSATYTGFAVRDGKRAGEFRAARRCGTYVVDRHGRRVMEQGGNGWELIDLATGTRVSQTWIESQTSVVPVGLVGDPGRQELLTRSAESLVLTALREPEQRIGNPTLLKGGRQMIAQTDGGARLRLMETGEPQRTLAEVTRTGTPKGLNAFGGPVLDDAELLVADAVAPGEIVVRALPALGVVSRVRTAKPPEGENLSYRFDGGDLITVAGRRLERWDVATGRRTGALDVAGPGSAVTEVQLSPWNANHLMVAVRGQDYLHTIDLRTGRELKELRLTVGPDVVSGFMFDRSGAHLLLFRDGWLPEVWTTHPLKRVLGPLRSAGENLLGGERMTSLMPENSGKLFLFSDLKIRVFGLGAERVSYEEAYTFRQVQDFLAMSPDGSLLLRLKAGDSREGYVTDLLSLDVGTWERRLCRVLGRPFTAEDRQQVPIALPDRVC
;
A
#
# COMPACT_ATOMS: atom_id res chain seq x y z
N VAL A 1 3.69 -35.96 -16.82
CA VAL A 1 2.51 -35.74 -15.96
C VAL A 1 1.28 -35.91 -16.81
N THR A 2 0.21 -36.52 -16.28
CA THR A 2 -1.09 -36.58 -16.94
C THR A 2 -2.14 -35.88 -16.08
N CYS A 3 -3.20 -35.35 -16.70
CA CYS A 3 -4.36 -34.82 -16.01
C CYS A 3 -5.61 -35.58 -16.44
N LYS A 4 -6.45 -35.97 -15.47
CA LYS A 4 -7.74 -36.62 -15.72
C LYS A 4 -8.85 -35.90 -14.98
N THR A 5 -9.79 -35.32 -15.72
CA THR A 5 -11.03 -34.75 -15.16
C THR A 5 -11.91 -35.89 -14.61
N SER A 6 -12.51 -35.68 -13.43
CA SER A 6 -13.46 -36.62 -12.82
C SER A 6 -14.77 -36.70 -13.61
N GLY A 7 -15.52 -37.79 -13.43
CA GLY A 7 -16.76 -38.04 -14.15
C GLY A 7 -17.86 -36.98 -13.92
N ASP A 8 -17.83 -36.28 -12.78
CA ASP A 8 -18.72 -35.14 -12.49
C ASP A 8 -18.31 -33.83 -13.19
N GLY A 9 -17.15 -33.81 -13.85
CA GLY A 9 -16.60 -32.62 -14.49
C GLY A 9 -16.25 -31.48 -13.53
N ARG A 10 -16.14 -31.74 -12.22
CA ARG A 10 -15.89 -30.70 -11.20
C ARG A 10 -14.53 -30.81 -10.54
N SER A 11 -13.82 -31.92 -10.72
CA SER A 11 -12.47 -32.09 -10.20
C SER A 11 -11.54 -32.69 -11.26
N ALA A 12 -10.24 -32.63 -11.00
CA ALA A 12 -9.22 -33.19 -11.88
C ALA A 12 -8.08 -33.73 -11.04
N THR A 13 -7.51 -34.81 -11.51
CA THR A 13 -6.38 -35.47 -10.88
C THR A 13 -5.16 -35.33 -11.75
N TYR A 14 -4.12 -34.70 -11.22
CA TYR A 14 -2.79 -34.59 -11.82
C TYR A 14 -1.90 -35.71 -11.28
N THR A 15 -1.34 -36.54 -12.16
CA THR A 15 -0.46 -37.66 -11.77
C THR A 15 0.92 -37.52 -12.41
N GLY A 16 1.96 -37.55 -11.59
CA GLY A 16 3.35 -37.57 -12.03
C GLY A 16 3.82 -39.00 -12.26
N PHE A 17 4.57 -39.22 -13.34
CA PHE A 17 5.20 -40.51 -13.65
C PHE A 17 6.66 -40.27 -14.00
N ALA A 18 7.54 -41.11 -13.47
CA ALA A 18 8.93 -41.15 -13.90
C ALA A 18 9.01 -41.78 -15.30
N VAL A 19 9.66 -41.08 -16.24
CA VAL A 19 9.75 -41.53 -17.64
C VAL A 19 10.52 -42.85 -17.76
N ARG A 20 11.54 -43.05 -16.90
CA ARG A 20 12.44 -44.20 -16.97
C ARG A 20 11.77 -45.54 -16.67
N ASP A 21 10.85 -45.58 -15.70
CA ASP A 21 10.27 -46.82 -15.19
C ASP A 21 8.74 -46.80 -15.09
N GLY A 22 8.10 -45.70 -15.50
CA GLY A 22 6.66 -45.52 -15.44
C GLY A 22 6.10 -45.45 -14.02
N LYS A 23 6.95 -45.44 -12.98
CA LYS A 23 6.46 -45.41 -11.59
C LYS A 23 5.82 -44.08 -11.30
N ARG A 24 4.70 -44.16 -10.58
CA ARG A 24 3.98 -42.99 -10.10
C ARG A 24 4.84 -42.23 -9.10
N ALA A 25 5.10 -40.97 -9.39
CA ALA A 25 5.88 -40.06 -8.55
C ALA A 25 5.02 -39.32 -7.52
N GLY A 26 3.72 -39.18 -7.78
CA GLY A 26 2.82 -38.43 -6.92
C GLY A 26 1.48 -38.08 -7.58
N GLU A 27 0.55 -37.53 -6.80
CA GLU A 27 -0.77 -37.10 -7.28
C GLU A 27 -1.24 -35.85 -6.56
N PHE A 28 -1.98 -35.00 -7.28
CA PHE A 28 -2.73 -33.87 -6.72
C PHE A 28 -4.15 -33.85 -7.27
N ARG A 29 -5.13 -33.55 -6.41
CA ARG A 29 -6.54 -33.43 -6.80
C ARG A 29 -6.98 -31.97 -6.73
N ALA A 30 -7.29 -31.40 -7.88
CA ALA A 30 -7.81 -30.05 -8.02
C ALA A 30 -9.35 -30.07 -8.00
N ALA A 31 -9.99 -29.11 -7.32
CA ALA A 31 -11.45 -28.93 -7.31
C ALA A 31 -11.97 -28.21 -8.58
N ARG A 32 -11.45 -28.60 -9.74
CA ARG A 32 -11.77 -28.05 -11.08
C ARG A 32 -11.38 -29.03 -12.19
N ARG A 33 -11.75 -28.76 -13.44
CA ARG A 33 -11.33 -29.55 -14.61
C ARG A 33 -9.85 -29.34 -14.95
N CYS A 34 -9.29 -30.24 -15.76
CA CYS A 34 -7.95 -30.06 -16.32
C CYS A 34 -7.85 -28.72 -17.08
N GLY A 35 -6.95 -27.86 -16.62
CA GLY A 35 -6.62 -26.60 -17.26
C GLY A 35 -5.32 -26.69 -18.07
N THR A 36 -4.84 -25.54 -18.54
CA THR A 36 -3.48 -25.42 -19.05
C THR A 36 -2.49 -25.63 -17.91
N TYR A 37 -1.49 -26.46 -18.14
CA TYR A 37 -0.44 -26.70 -17.16
C TYR A 37 0.94 -26.84 -17.83
N VAL A 38 1.97 -26.55 -17.06
CA VAL A 38 3.37 -26.83 -17.41
C VAL A 38 4.02 -27.60 -16.26
N VAL A 39 5.10 -28.31 -16.57
CA VAL A 39 5.76 -29.21 -15.64
C VAL A 39 7.22 -28.77 -15.51
N ASP A 40 7.76 -28.88 -14.31
CA ASP A 40 9.19 -28.66 -14.12
C ASP A 40 10.04 -29.73 -14.83
N ARG A 41 11.33 -29.45 -14.98
CA ARG A 41 12.29 -30.34 -15.65
C ARG A 41 12.33 -31.76 -15.04
N HIS A 42 11.97 -31.90 -13.77
CA HIS A 42 12.02 -33.16 -13.05
C HIS A 42 10.69 -33.93 -13.05
N GLY A 43 9.61 -33.36 -13.60
CA GLY A 43 8.30 -34.00 -13.55
C GLY A 43 7.66 -34.02 -12.15
N ARG A 44 8.25 -33.31 -11.18
CA ARG A 44 7.86 -33.33 -9.77
C ARG A 44 6.86 -32.24 -9.45
N ARG A 45 6.98 -31.08 -10.10
CA ARG A 45 6.10 -29.95 -9.86
C ARG A 45 5.32 -29.58 -11.11
N VAL A 46 4.08 -29.16 -10.89
CA VAL A 46 3.14 -28.73 -11.93
C VAL A 46 2.72 -27.31 -11.63
N MET A 47 2.78 -26.44 -12.64
CA MET A 47 2.08 -25.17 -12.62
C MET A 47 0.76 -25.33 -13.34
N GLU A 48 -0.34 -24.99 -12.69
CA GLU A 48 -1.69 -25.05 -13.27
C GLU A 48 -2.37 -23.70 -13.16
N GLN A 49 -3.20 -23.35 -14.14
CA GLN A 49 -4.05 -22.16 -14.06
C GLN A 49 -5.18 -22.33 -13.02
N GLY A 50 -4.99 -21.63 -11.89
CA GLY A 50 -5.89 -21.13 -10.83
C GLY A 50 -7.26 -20.62 -11.28
N GLY A 51 -8.29 -20.79 -10.42
CA GLY A 51 -9.38 -19.81 -10.39
C GLY A 51 -8.88 -18.42 -9.94
N ASN A 52 -7.83 -18.43 -9.12
CA ASN A 52 -7.17 -17.25 -8.55
C ASN A 52 -5.71 -17.09 -9.05
N GLY A 53 -5.40 -17.46 -10.30
CA GLY A 53 -4.08 -17.19 -10.91
C GLY A 53 -3.38 -18.43 -11.45
N TRP A 54 -2.10 -18.61 -11.12
CA TRP A 54 -1.32 -19.81 -11.40
C TRP A 54 -0.87 -20.43 -10.08
N GLU A 55 -0.94 -21.75 -9.96
CA GLU A 55 -0.59 -22.49 -8.75
C GLU A 55 0.51 -23.50 -9.02
N LEU A 56 1.59 -23.43 -8.23
CA LEU A 56 2.67 -24.41 -8.24
C LEU A 56 2.36 -25.51 -7.23
N ILE A 57 2.33 -26.74 -7.71
CA ILE A 57 1.96 -27.92 -6.93
C ILE A 57 3.18 -28.85 -6.91
N ASP A 58 3.54 -29.36 -5.73
CA ASP A 58 4.47 -30.48 -5.60
C ASP A 58 3.67 -31.78 -5.59
N LEU A 59 3.83 -32.58 -6.64
CA LEU A 59 3.08 -33.83 -6.80
C LEU A 59 3.49 -34.87 -5.77
N ALA A 60 4.73 -34.84 -5.27
CA ALA A 60 5.21 -35.81 -4.30
C ALA A 60 4.53 -35.64 -2.94
N THR A 61 4.26 -34.40 -2.54
CA THR A 61 3.54 -34.09 -1.30
C THR A 61 2.03 -33.92 -1.51
N GLY A 62 1.59 -33.71 -2.75
CA GLY A 62 0.20 -33.37 -3.06
C GLY A 62 -0.20 -32.00 -2.52
N THR A 63 0.76 -31.10 -2.28
CA THR A 63 0.50 -29.79 -1.69
C THR A 63 0.83 -28.66 -2.66
N ARG A 64 0.09 -27.56 -2.52
CA ARG A 64 0.39 -26.30 -3.20
C ARG A 64 1.62 -25.66 -2.54
N VAL A 65 2.66 -25.43 -3.33
CA VAL A 65 3.93 -24.81 -2.92
C VAL A 65 3.87 -23.30 -3.04
N SER A 66 3.24 -22.81 -4.11
CA SER A 66 3.21 -21.40 -4.46
C SER A 66 1.94 -21.08 -5.22
N GLN A 67 1.55 -19.81 -5.20
CA GLN A 67 0.55 -19.24 -6.07
C GLN A 67 1.06 -17.89 -6.54
N THR A 68 0.89 -17.58 -7.82
CA THR A 68 1.18 -16.26 -8.39
C THR A 68 -0.02 -15.79 -9.19
N TRP A 69 -0.29 -14.49 -9.17
CA TRP A 69 -1.21 -13.89 -10.11
C TRP A 69 -0.42 -13.45 -11.34
N ILE A 70 -0.85 -13.91 -12.52
CA ILE A 70 -0.46 -13.28 -13.79
C ILE A 70 -1.75 -12.67 -14.30
N GLU A 71 -1.78 -11.35 -14.31
CA GLU A 71 -2.94 -10.60 -14.76
C GLU A 71 -3.34 -11.09 -16.14
N SER A 72 -4.62 -11.44 -16.29
CA SER A 72 -5.14 -12.16 -17.45
C SER A 72 -5.09 -11.25 -18.68
N GLN A 73 -3.93 -11.08 -19.30
CA GLN A 73 -3.96 -10.87 -20.74
C GLN A 73 -4.51 -12.18 -21.30
N THR A 74 -5.65 -12.10 -21.97
CA THR A 74 -6.44 -13.21 -22.52
C THR A 74 -5.68 -14.06 -23.56
N SER A 75 -4.38 -13.82 -23.72
CA SER A 75 -3.47 -14.42 -24.69
C SER A 75 -2.11 -14.85 -24.09
N VAL A 76 -1.97 -14.90 -22.76
CA VAL A 76 -0.76 -15.45 -22.13
C VAL A 76 -0.80 -16.98 -22.12
N VAL A 77 0.14 -17.60 -22.82
CA VAL A 77 0.32 -19.06 -22.86
C VAL A 77 1.53 -19.42 -21.99
N PRO A 78 1.41 -20.35 -21.03
CA PRO A 78 2.58 -20.83 -20.31
C PRO A 78 3.49 -21.61 -21.27
N VAL A 79 4.77 -21.30 -21.25
CA VAL A 79 5.78 -21.96 -22.09
C VAL A 79 6.48 -23.05 -21.30
N GLY A 80 6.81 -22.79 -20.04
CA GLY A 80 7.49 -23.75 -19.20
C GLY A 80 7.77 -23.26 -17.79
N LEU A 81 8.12 -24.21 -16.92
CA LEU A 81 8.72 -23.94 -15.62
C LEU A 81 10.24 -24.03 -15.74
N VAL A 82 10.93 -22.94 -15.43
CA VAL A 82 12.39 -22.87 -15.43
C VAL A 82 12.94 -22.63 -14.03
N GLY A 83 14.26 -22.76 -13.88
CA GLY A 83 14.95 -22.56 -12.60
C GLY A 83 15.06 -23.82 -11.74
N ASP A 84 15.81 -23.68 -10.65
CA ASP A 84 16.11 -24.77 -9.71
C ASP A 84 15.00 -24.95 -8.67
N PRO A 85 14.92 -26.13 -8.01
CA PRO A 85 14.02 -26.34 -6.88
C PRO A 85 14.17 -25.23 -5.82
N GLY A 86 13.11 -24.47 -5.58
CA GLY A 86 13.08 -23.35 -4.63
C GLY A 86 13.29 -21.96 -5.25
N ARG A 87 13.67 -21.88 -6.53
CA ARG A 87 13.73 -20.65 -7.34
C ARG A 87 13.13 -20.88 -8.71
N GLN A 88 11.96 -21.50 -8.75
CA GLN A 88 11.28 -21.78 -10.00
C GLN A 88 10.65 -20.50 -10.53
N GLU A 89 10.60 -20.37 -11.85
CA GLU A 89 9.99 -19.25 -12.53
C GLU A 89 9.09 -19.77 -13.65
N LEU A 90 7.92 -19.19 -13.79
CA LEU A 90 7.00 -19.49 -14.88
C LEU A 90 7.37 -18.60 -16.07
N LEU A 91 7.82 -19.23 -17.15
CA LEU A 91 7.97 -18.56 -18.43
C LEU A 91 6.61 -18.55 -19.13
N THR A 92 6.14 -17.36 -19.46
CA THR A 92 4.91 -17.16 -20.23
C THR A 92 5.18 -16.38 -21.50
N ARG A 93 4.32 -16.57 -22.51
CA ARG A 93 4.40 -15.89 -23.81
C ARG A 93 3.06 -15.23 -24.13
N SER A 94 3.12 -13.98 -24.55
CA SER A 94 2.03 -13.30 -25.27
C SER A 94 2.45 -13.02 -26.72
N ALA A 95 1.57 -12.39 -27.52
CA ALA A 95 1.90 -12.02 -28.90
C ALA A 95 3.12 -11.08 -29.00
N GLU A 96 3.38 -10.30 -27.95
CA GLU A 96 4.40 -9.23 -27.95
C GLU A 96 5.52 -9.43 -26.93
N SER A 97 5.46 -10.46 -26.08
CA SER A 97 6.41 -10.57 -24.97
C SER A 97 6.64 -11.99 -24.47
N LEU A 98 7.82 -12.20 -23.90
CA LEU A 98 8.14 -13.32 -23.03
C LEU A 98 8.34 -12.77 -21.61
N VAL A 99 7.57 -13.29 -20.65
CA VAL A 99 7.62 -12.84 -19.25
C VAL A 99 8.05 -14.00 -18.37
N LEU A 100 9.06 -13.75 -17.55
CA LEU A 100 9.53 -14.68 -16.53
C LEU A 100 8.98 -14.25 -15.17
N THR A 101 8.10 -15.07 -14.59
CA THR A 101 7.46 -14.78 -13.31
C THR A 101 8.03 -15.67 -12.23
N ALA A 102 8.75 -15.10 -11.27
CA ALA A 102 9.28 -15.86 -10.14
C ALA A 102 8.15 -16.50 -9.31
N LEU A 103 8.26 -17.80 -9.07
CA LEU A 103 7.32 -18.59 -8.28
C LEU A 103 7.87 -18.76 -6.88
N ARG A 104 7.20 -18.13 -5.91
CA ARG A 104 7.66 -18.07 -4.51
C ARG A 104 6.60 -18.58 -3.56
N GLU A 105 6.99 -18.96 -2.35
CA GLU A 105 6.05 -19.32 -1.27
C GLU A 105 4.83 -18.39 -1.24
N PRO A 106 3.64 -18.88 -0.84
CA PRO A 106 2.41 -18.09 -0.87
C PRO A 106 2.66 -16.69 -0.36
N GLU A 107 2.41 -15.71 -1.21
CA GLU A 107 2.75 -14.32 -0.93
C GLU A 107 2.08 -13.91 0.39
N GLN A 108 2.90 -13.36 1.29
CA GLN A 108 2.43 -12.88 2.58
C GLN A 108 1.40 -11.78 2.32
N ARG A 109 0.15 -12.05 2.68
CA ARG A 109 -0.88 -11.01 2.72
C ARG A 109 -0.63 -10.10 3.91
N ILE A 110 -0.57 -8.80 3.64
CA ILE A 110 -0.34 -7.76 4.62
C ILE A 110 -1.53 -6.80 4.68
N GLY A 111 -1.76 -6.21 5.84
CA GLY A 111 -2.76 -5.16 6.05
C GLY A 111 -2.09 -3.91 6.59
N ASN A 112 -2.55 -2.75 6.13
CA ASN A 112 -2.10 -1.42 6.52
C ASN A 112 -0.58 -1.32 6.64
N PRO A 113 0.17 -1.49 5.55
CA PRO A 113 1.61 -1.35 5.59
C PRO A 113 2.01 0.12 5.83
N THR A 114 3.01 0.32 6.68
CA THR A 114 3.65 1.62 6.89
C THR A 114 5.14 1.49 6.62
N LEU A 115 5.65 2.34 5.73
CA LEU A 115 7.04 2.35 5.30
C LEU A 115 7.94 3.10 6.28
N LEU A 116 9.16 2.62 6.48
CA LEU A 116 10.17 3.25 7.32
C LEU A 116 11.58 3.06 6.75
N LYS A 117 12.55 3.78 7.31
CA LYS A 117 13.96 3.82 6.89
C LYS A 117 14.09 4.16 5.41
N GLY A 118 13.29 5.14 4.97
CA GLY A 118 13.20 5.56 3.57
C GLY A 118 12.59 4.49 2.66
N GLY A 119 11.64 3.71 3.16
CA GLY A 119 10.93 2.66 2.40
C GLY A 119 11.65 1.32 2.30
N ARG A 120 12.84 1.17 2.88
CA ARG A 120 13.60 -0.10 2.89
C ARG A 120 13.01 -1.16 3.81
N GLN A 121 12.29 -0.72 4.84
CA GLN A 121 11.58 -1.58 5.76
C GLN A 121 10.11 -1.17 5.78
N MET A 122 9.26 -2.09 6.22
CA MET A 122 7.86 -1.83 6.46
C MET A 122 7.40 -2.53 7.74
N ILE A 123 6.45 -1.91 8.42
CA ILE A 123 5.65 -2.57 9.43
C ILE A 123 4.25 -2.82 8.88
N ALA A 124 3.73 -4.03 9.05
CA ALA A 124 2.39 -4.36 8.59
C ALA A 124 1.70 -5.40 9.48
N GLN A 125 0.38 -5.42 9.40
CA GLN A 125 -0.45 -6.46 10.01
C GLN A 125 -0.43 -7.70 9.13
N THR A 126 -0.30 -8.89 9.72
CA THR A 126 -0.29 -10.17 8.99
C THR A 126 -1.16 -11.21 9.69
N ASP A 127 -1.32 -12.37 9.07
CA ASP A 127 -2.09 -13.51 9.59
C ASP A 127 -3.52 -13.10 9.99
N GLY A 128 -4.24 -12.44 9.08
CA GLY A 128 -5.60 -11.95 9.34
C GLY A 128 -5.67 -10.84 10.39
N GLY A 129 -4.56 -10.12 10.61
CA GLY A 129 -4.46 -9.09 11.63
C GLY A 129 -4.08 -9.62 13.01
N ALA A 130 -3.78 -10.91 13.16
CA ALA A 130 -3.37 -11.48 14.45
C ALA A 130 -1.91 -11.15 14.81
N ARG A 131 -1.09 -10.71 13.84
CA ARG A 131 0.32 -10.38 14.06
C ARG A 131 0.68 -9.02 13.51
N LEU A 132 1.69 -8.41 14.13
CA LEU A 132 2.36 -7.21 13.64
C LEU A 132 3.81 -7.59 13.32
N ARG A 133 4.26 -7.36 12.09
CA ARG A 133 5.60 -7.71 11.61
C ARG A 133 6.34 -6.48 11.13
N LEU A 134 7.58 -6.33 11.57
CA LEU A 134 8.60 -5.49 10.94
C LEU A 134 9.38 -6.35 9.95
N MET A 135 9.48 -5.92 8.70
CA MET A 135 10.13 -6.68 7.64
C MET A 135 10.84 -5.78 6.63
N GLU A 136 11.74 -6.37 5.85
CA GLU A 136 12.26 -5.73 4.65
C GLU A 136 11.13 -5.58 3.62
N THR A 137 11.03 -4.42 2.98
CA THR A 137 9.98 -4.16 1.99
C THR A 137 10.31 -4.80 0.64
N GLY A 138 11.60 -4.96 0.37
CA GLY A 138 12.11 -5.61 -0.83
C GLY A 138 11.80 -7.10 -0.86
N GLU A 139 11.91 -7.67 -2.04
CA GLU A 139 11.65 -9.08 -2.28
C GLU A 139 12.97 -9.89 -2.18
N PRO A 140 13.07 -10.95 -1.34
CA PRO A 140 12.04 -11.47 -0.43
C PRO A 140 11.84 -10.60 0.82
N GLN A 141 10.59 -10.52 1.31
CA GLN A 141 10.22 -9.73 2.48
C GLN A 141 10.65 -10.41 3.78
N ARG A 142 11.93 -10.29 4.13
CA ARG A 142 12.49 -10.93 5.31
C ARG A 142 11.94 -10.31 6.59
N THR A 143 11.36 -11.13 7.46
CA THR A 143 10.94 -10.71 8.82
C THR A 143 12.15 -10.32 9.65
N LEU A 144 12.10 -9.13 10.25
CA LEU A 144 13.11 -8.59 11.16
C LEU A 144 12.66 -8.69 12.63
N ALA A 145 11.38 -8.47 12.89
CA ALA A 145 10.75 -8.67 14.19
C ALA A 145 9.25 -8.97 14.03
N GLU A 146 8.68 -9.64 15.02
CA GLU A 146 7.26 -10.01 15.00
C GLU A 146 6.70 -10.09 16.42
N VAL A 147 5.44 -9.68 16.58
CA VAL A 147 4.66 -9.87 17.81
C VAL A 147 3.24 -10.30 17.50
N THR A 148 2.67 -11.13 18.38
CA THR A 148 1.24 -11.42 18.39
C THR A 148 0.48 -10.21 18.92
N ARG A 149 -0.60 -9.84 18.23
CA ARG A 149 -1.51 -8.76 18.65
C ARG A 149 -2.51 -9.33 19.66
N THR A 150 -2.67 -8.64 20.79
CA THR A 150 -3.61 -9.00 21.85
C THR A 150 -4.98 -8.37 21.54
N GLY A 151 -6.02 -9.18 21.35
CA GLY A 151 -7.37 -8.73 20.99
C GLY A 151 -8.06 -9.72 20.05
N THR A 152 -9.36 -9.56 19.80
CA THR A 152 -10.09 -10.40 18.81
C THR A 152 -9.79 -9.86 17.41
N PRO A 153 -8.99 -10.54 16.56
CA PRO A 153 -8.68 -10.04 15.24
C PRO A 153 -9.97 -9.99 14.43
N LYS A 154 -10.36 -8.81 13.94
CA LYS A 154 -11.51 -8.64 13.04
C LYS A 154 -11.07 -8.59 11.57
N GLY A 155 -10.04 -9.35 11.22
CA GLY A 155 -9.40 -9.31 9.91
C GLY A 155 -8.33 -8.23 9.80
N LEU A 156 -7.75 -8.12 8.60
CA LEU A 156 -6.81 -7.06 8.29
C LEU A 156 -7.56 -5.72 8.22
N ASN A 157 -6.86 -4.65 8.58
CA ASN A 157 -7.32 -3.27 8.44
C ASN A 157 -8.49 -2.78 9.33
N ALA A 158 -9.00 -3.64 10.23
CA ALA A 158 -10.23 -3.38 10.98
C ALA A 158 -10.22 -2.16 11.93
N PHE A 159 -9.05 -1.65 12.33
CA PHE A 159 -8.89 -0.58 13.32
C PHE A 159 -7.91 0.52 12.88
N GLY A 160 -7.64 0.63 11.58
CA GLY A 160 -6.58 1.49 11.05
C GLY A 160 -5.20 0.85 11.11
N GLY A 161 -4.23 1.58 10.58
CA GLY A 161 -2.86 1.09 10.35
C GLY A 161 -1.87 1.49 11.44
N PRO A 162 -0.78 0.73 11.61
CA PRO A 162 0.33 1.14 12.47
C PRO A 162 0.85 2.52 12.07
N VAL A 163 1.03 3.43 13.03
CA VAL A 163 1.57 4.77 12.81
C VAL A 163 2.93 4.88 13.48
N LEU A 164 3.91 5.45 12.78
CA LEU A 164 5.27 5.64 13.27
C LEU A 164 5.44 7.05 13.85
N ASP A 165 6.37 7.21 14.79
CA ASP A 165 6.87 8.53 15.16
C ASP A 165 7.89 9.04 14.13
N ASP A 166 8.13 10.36 14.10
CA ASP A 166 9.08 11.00 13.17
C ASP A 166 10.50 10.42 13.24
N ALA A 167 10.92 9.91 14.41
CA ALA A 167 12.24 9.32 14.62
C ALA A 167 12.31 7.85 14.19
N GLU A 168 11.18 7.23 13.83
CA GLU A 168 11.02 5.80 13.55
C GLU A 168 11.59 4.91 14.67
N LEU A 169 11.36 5.32 15.92
CA LEU A 169 11.72 4.60 17.13
C LEU A 169 10.51 3.94 17.79
N LEU A 170 9.31 4.42 17.50
CA LEU A 170 8.07 3.97 18.09
C LEU A 170 7.03 3.67 17.00
N VAL A 171 6.14 2.73 17.32
CA VAL A 171 4.96 2.45 16.52
C VAL A 171 3.73 2.34 17.41
N ALA A 172 2.67 3.03 17.03
CA ALA A 172 1.34 2.91 17.62
C ALA A 172 0.50 1.95 16.78
N ASP A 173 -0.13 0.96 17.41
CA ASP A 173 -1.00 -0.03 16.76
C ASP A 173 -2.33 -0.13 17.50
N ALA A 174 -3.44 0.17 16.83
CA ALA A 174 -4.78 -0.01 17.36
C ALA A 174 -5.18 -1.49 17.35
N VAL A 175 -5.27 -2.10 18.54
CA VAL A 175 -5.50 -3.55 18.70
C VAL A 175 -6.95 -3.90 19.00
N ALA A 176 -7.75 -2.93 19.45
CA ALA A 176 -9.18 -3.08 19.69
C ALA A 176 -9.89 -1.70 19.58
N PRO A 177 -11.24 -1.67 19.52
CA PRO A 177 -11.98 -0.42 19.57
C PRO A 177 -11.67 0.37 20.85
N GLY A 178 -10.93 1.46 20.69
CA GLY A 178 -10.50 2.32 21.78
C GLY A 178 -9.25 1.85 22.54
N GLU A 179 -8.45 0.95 21.97
CA GLU A 179 -7.17 0.53 22.56
C GLU A 179 -6.02 0.59 21.56
N ILE A 180 -4.97 1.32 21.93
CA ILE A 180 -3.73 1.45 21.18
C ILE A 180 -2.58 0.92 22.03
N VAL A 181 -1.72 0.12 21.41
CA VAL A 181 -0.45 -0.32 22.01
C VAL A 181 0.69 0.44 21.34
N VAL A 182 1.52 1.12 22.14
CA VAL A 182 2.75 1.74 21.64
C VAL A 182 3.91 0.79 21.87
N ARG A 183 4.74 0.60 20.85
CA ARG A 183 5.86 -0.35 20.84
C ARG A 183 7.15 0.32 20.39
N ALA A 184 8.27 -0.13 20.93
CA ALA A 184 9.59 0.31 20.53
C ALA A 184 10.13 -0.51 19.34
N LEU A 185 10.69 0.18 18.35
CA LEU A 185 11.38 -0.42 17.20
C LEU A 185 12.89 -0.59 17.52
N PRO A 186 13.55 -1.60 16.92
CA PRO A 186 13.00 -2.59 15.99
C PRO A 186 12.34 -3.79 16.69
N ALA A 187 12.52 -3.96 18.01
CA ALA A 187 12.15 -5.19 18.72
C ALA A 187 10.63 -5.42 18.92
N LEU A 188 9.80 -4.41 18.66
CA LEU A 188 8.35 -4.39 18.88
C LEU A 188 7.92 -4.63 20.34
N GLY A 189 8.83 -4.36 21.29
CA GLY A 189 8.56 -4.41 22.72
C GLY A 189 7.54 -3.36 23.14
N VAL A 190 6.60 -3.72 24.02
CA VAL A 190 5.55 -2.80 24.48
C VAL A 190 6.18 -1.71 25.34
N VAL A 191 5.90 -0.44 24.99
CA VAL A 191 6.26 0.74 25.79
C VAL A 191 5.08 1.10 26.69
N SER A 192 3.89 1.25 26.11
CA SER A 192 2.69 1.60 26.86
C SER A 192 1.42 1.08 26.18
N ARG A 193 0.31 1.14 26.93
CA ARG A 193 -1.03 0.88 26.41
C ARG A 193 -1.92 2.08 26.73
N VAL A 194 -2.67 2.51 25.72
CA VAL A 194 -3.55 3.67 25.78
C VAL A 194 -4.99 3.20 25.59
N ARG A 195 -5.87 3.60 26.51
CA ARG A 195 -7.32 3.35 26.44
C ARG A 195 -8.03 4.65 26.07
N THR A 196 -8.36 4.80 24.79
CA THR A 196 -9.01 6.00 24.25
C THR A 196 -10.52 5.93 24.43
N ALA A 197 -11.18 7.05 24.16
CA ALA A 197 -12.59 7.02 23.82
C ALA A 197 -12.85 6.05 22.66
N LYS A 198 -13.97 5.31 22.73
CA LYS A 198 -14.41 4.46 21.63
C LYS A 198 -14.97 5.34 20.52
N PRO A 199 -14.60 5.10 19.25
CA PRO A 199 -15.23 5.80 18.15
C PRO A 199 -16.74 5.48 18.12
N PRO A 200 -17.58 6.43 17.69
CA PRO A 200 -18.99 6.17 17.38
C PRO A 200 -19.16 4.99 16.42
N GLU A 201 -20.35 4.39 16.39
CA GLU A 201 -20.64 3.29 15.48
C GLU A 201 -20.47 3.74 14.02
N GLY A 202 -19.72 2.95 13.23
CA GLY A 202 -19.40 3.27 11.84
C GLY A 202 -18.19 4.20 11.65
N GLU A 203 -17.59 4.71 12.73
CA GLU A 203 -16.40 5.55 12.67
C GLU A 203 -15.13 4.80 13.09
N ASN A 204 -13.98 5.26 12.58
CA ASN A 204 -12.67 4.70 12.92
C ASN A 204 -11.93 5.60 13.92
N LEU A 205 -11.13 4.97 14.79
CA LEU A 205 -10.17 5.67 15.63
C LEU A 205 -9.02 6.20 14.74
N SER A 206 -8.79 7.50 14.76
CA SER A 206 -7.61 8.12 14.12
C SER A 206 -6.57 8.44 15.17
N TYR A 207 -5.28 8.26 14.86
CA TYR A 207 -4.20 8.53 15.82
C TYR A 207 -2.89 8.82 15.12
N ARG A 208 -2.00 9.56 15.79
CA ARG A 208 -0.68 9.95 15.30
C ARG A 208 0.25 10.33 16.45
N PHE A 209 1.55 10.35 16.18
CA PHE A 209 2.50 11.00 17.07
C PHE A 209 2.58 12.51 16.82
N ASP A 210 2.88 13.27 17.87
CA ASP A 210 3.08 14.71 17.82
C ASP A 210 4.00 15.18 18.95
N GLY A 211 5.20 15.65 18.63
CA GLY A 211 6.12 16.20 19.64
C GLY A 211 6.44 15.25 20.80
N GLY A 212 6.44 13.93 20.56
CA GLY A 212 6.68 12.90 21.58
C GLY A 212 5.42 12.37 22.28
N ASP A 213 4.27 12.99 22.05
CA ASP A 213 2.98 12.50 22.55
C ASP A 213 2.21 11.72 21.49
N LEU A 214 1.23 10.94 21.92
CA LEU A 214 0.25 10.32 21.04
C LEU A 214 -1.03 11.16 21.07
N ILE A 215 -1.53 11.54 19.90
CA ILE A 215 -2.82 12.20 19.72
C ILE A 215 -3.80 11.17 19.16
N THR A 216 -4.98 11.07 19.77
CA THR A 216 -6.03 10.13 19.35
C THR A 216 -7.34 10.87 19.17
N VAL A 217 -8.11 10.46 18.18
CA VAL A 217 -9.38 11.08 17.80
C VAL A 217 -10.42 10.01 17.59
N ALA A 218 -11.51 10.11 18.34
CA ALA A 218 -12.69 9.26 18.24
C ALA A 218 -13.93 10.16 18.10
N GLY A 219 -14.47 10.27 16.88
CA GLY A 219 -15.48 11.28 16.53
C GLY A 219 -15.00 12.68 16.88
N ARG A 220 -15.77 13.41 17.69
CA ARG A 220 -15.43 14.77 18.15
C ARG A 220 -14.38 14.83 19.26
N ARG A 221 -13.94 13.70 19.80
CA ARG A 221 -13.10 13.67 21.00
C ARG A 221 -11.64 13.52 20.63
N LEU A 222 -10.87 14.55 20.91
CA LEU A 222 -9.41 14.55 20.82
C LEU A 222 -8.82 14.29 22.20
N GLU A 223 -7.89 13.34 22.31
CA GLU A 223 -7.16 13.04 23.53
C GLU A 223 -5.66 13.02 23.26
N ARG A 224 -4.87 13.52 24.22
CA ARG A 224 -3.41 13.55 24.20
C ARG A 224 -2.88 12.65 25.28
N TRP A 225 -1.84 11.88 24.95
CA TRP A 225 -1.30 10.83 25.80
C TRP A 225 0.21 10.93 25.88
N ASP A 226 0.72 10.85 27.10
CA ASP A 226 2.14 10.62 27.34
C ASP A 226 2.49 9.20 26.87
N VAL A 227 3.39 9.10 25.90
CA VAL A 227 3.70 7.83 25.23
C VAL A 227 4.44 6.87 26.15
N ALA A 228 5.29 7.37 27.04
CA ALA A 228 6.10 6.53 27.92
C ALA A 228 5.26 5.82 28.98
N THR A 229 4.25 6.50 29.52
CA THR A 229 3.41 6.02 30.63
C THR A 229 2.03 5.56 30.20
N GLY A 230 1.58 5.94 28.99
CA GLY A 230 0.21 5.71 28.51
C GLY A 230 -0.85 6.56 29.23
N ARG A 231 -0.44 7.57 30.02
CA ARG A 231 -1.36 8.43 30.76
C ARG A 231 -1.94 9.52 29.88
N ARG A 232 -3.24 9.77 30.02
CA ARG A 232 -3.89 10.91 29.35
C ARG A 232 -3.39 12.21 29.95
N THR A 233 -2.82 13.08 29.11
CA THR A 233 -2.32 14.41 29.49
C THR A 233 -3.28 15.52 29.08
N GLY A 234 -4.19 15.27 28.15
CA GLY A 234 -5.22 16.23 27.74
C GLY A 234 -6.42 15.57 27.05
N ALA A 235 -7.55 16.27 27.05
CA ALA A 235 -8.75 15.89 26.31
C ALA A 235 -9.53 17.14 25.88
N LEU A 236 -10.12 17.09 24.69
CA LEU A 236 -10.88 18.19 24.08
C LEU A 236 -12.05 17.63 23.26
N ASP A 237 -13.16 18.36 23.24
CA ASP A 237 -14.25 18.18 22.28
C ASP A 237 -14.09 19.23 21.15
N VAL A 238 -13.75 18.78 19.94
CA VAL A 238 -13.39 19.68 18.82
C VAL A 238 -14.59 20.37 18.17
N ALA A 239 -15.81 19.86 18.37
CA ALA A 239 -17.02 20.46 17.82
C ALA A 239 -17.64 21.53 18.74
N GLY A 240 -17.11 21.66 19.96
CA GLY A 240 -17.63 22.53 21.01
C GLY A 240 -18.90 21.97 21.69
N PRO A 241 -19.29 22.56 22.83
CA PRO A 241 -20.44 22.07 23.60
C PRO A 241 -21.76 22.22 22.80
N GLY A 242 -22.54 21.14 22.70
CA GLY A 242 -23.89 21.16 22.11
C GLY A 242 -23.96 21.07 20.58
N SER A 243 -22.83 20.89 19.89
CA SER A 243 -22.83 20.67 18.44
C SER A 243 -23.38 19.28 18.07
N ALA A 244 -24.29 19.24 17.10
CA ALA A 244 -24.82 18.01 16.51
C ALA A 244 -23.91 17.42 15.42
N VAL A 245 -22.79 18.09 15.10
CA VAL A 245 -21.84 17.61 14.09
C VAL A 245 -21.06 16.42 14.66
N THR A 246 -21.20 15.27 14.01
CA THR A 246 -20.44 14.06 14.34
C THR A 246 -19.27 13.84 13.39
N GLU A 247 -19.38 14.34 12.16
CA GLU A 247 -18.38 14.09 11.11
C GLU A 247 -17.37 15.24 11.03
N VAL A 248 -16.21 14.98 11.62
CA VAL A 248 -15.06 15.87 11.60
C VAL A 248 -13.88 15.18 10.96
N GLN A 249 -13.18 15.88 10.07
CA GLN A 249 -11.89 15.44 9.58
C GLN A 249 -10.80 16.30 10.20
N LEU A 250 -9.68 15.67 10.51
CA LEU A 250 -8.56 16.31 11.18
C LEU A 250 -7.29 16.13 10.38
N SER A 251 -6.49 17.20 10.30
CA SER A 251 -5.14 17.12 9.76
C SER A 251 -4.21 18.02 10.56
N PRO A 252 -2.99 17.56 10.92
CA PRO A 252 -1.99 18.42 11.53
C PRO A 252 -1.61 19.51 10.55
N TRP A 253 -1.57 20.76 11.01
CA TRP A 253 -1.04 21.83 10.20
C TRP A 253 0.43 22.12 10.55
N ASN A 254 0.74 22.10 11.85
CA ASN A 254 2.09 22.17 12.38
C ASN A 254 2.12 21.60 13.81
N ALA A 255 3.28 21.61 14.45
CA ALA A 255 3.48 21.05 15.79
C ALA A 255 2.56 21.62 16.89
N ASN A 256 1.95 22.78 16.67
CA ASN A 256 1.10 23.45 17.67
C ASN A 256 -0.36 23.52 17.26
N HIS A 257 -0.69 23.22 16.00
CA HIS A 257 -2.01 23.49 15.45
C HIS A 257 -2.58 22.29 14.71
N LEU A 258 -3.83 21.98 15.03
CA LEU A 258 -4.64 21.00 14.33
C LEU A 258 -5.73 21.70 13.53
N MET A 259 -5.88 21.31 12.28
CA MET A 259 -6.96 21.80 11.44
C MET A 259 -8.12 20.80 11.47
N VAL A 260 -9.34 21.33 11.51
CA VAL A 260 -10.59 20.57 11.55
C VAL A 260 -11.47 21.00 10.40
N ALA A 261 -11.82 20.08 9.50
CA ALA A 261 -12.92 20.28 8.57
C ALA A 261 -14.21 19.73 9.20
N VAL A 262 -15.24 20.54 9.15
CA VAL A 262 -16.60 20.18 9.54
C VAL A 262 -17.44 20.12 8.28
N ARG A 263 -18.09 18.98 8.02
CA ARG A 263 -18.95 18.83 6.82
C ARG A 263 -20.00 19.93 6.77
N GLY A 264 -20.17 20.54 5.59
CA GLY A 264 -21.13 21.61 5.34
C GLY A 264 -20.64 23.02 5.69
N GLN A 265 -19.42 23.17 6.20
CA GLN A 265 -18.79 24.48 6.38
C GLN A 265 -17.82 24.80 5.25
N ASP A 266 -17.62 26.09 4.98
CA ASP A 266 -16.76 26.63 3.93
C ASP A 266 -15.37 27.08 4.45
N TYR A 267 -15.03 26.69 5.68
CA TYR A 267 -13.74 26.97 6.30
C TYR A 267 -13.22 25.80 7.14
N LEU A 268 -11.90 25.79 7.35
CA LEU A 268 -11.21 24.89 8.27
C LEU A 268 -11.00 25.60 9.61
N HIS A 269 -11.36 24.95 10.71
CA HIS A 269 -11.07 25.46 12.06
C HIS A 269 -9.64 25.18 12.44
N THR A 270 -9.00 26.11 13.14
CA THR A 270 -7.67 25.92 13.72
C THR A 270 -7.77 25.75 15.22
N ILE A 271 -7.27 24.64 15.75
CA ILE A 271 -7.23 24.34 17.17
C ILE A 271 -5.78 24.42 17.65
N ASP A 272 -5.53 25.26 18.65
CA ASP A 272 -4.26 25.28 19.39
C ASP A 272 -4.18 24.02 20.26
N LEU A 273 -3.20 23.16 20.00
CA LEU A 273 -3.04 21.87 20.67
C LEU A 273 -2.57 21.97 22.13
N ARG A 274 -2.07 23.14 22.55
CA ARG A 274 -1.62 23.39 23.93
C ARG A 274 -2.77 23.82 24.83
N THR A 275 -3.68 24.64 24.31
CA THR A 275 -4.80 25.23 25.04
C THR A 275 -6.14 24.56 24.76
N GLY A 276 -6.23 23.83 23.65
CA GLY A 276 -7.46 23.26 23.12
C GLY A 276 -8.47 24.29 22.61
N ARG A 277 -8.05 25.56 22.43
CA ARG A 277 -8.93 26.63 21.97
C ARG A 277 -8.86 26.79 20.47
N GLU A 278 -9.99 27.15 19.88
CA GLU A 278 -10.02 27.57 18.48
C GLU A 278 -9.37 28.94 18.32
N LEU A 279 -8.46 29.06 17.35
CA LEU A 279 -7.88 30.33 16.90
C LEU A 279 -8.62 30.78 15.66
N LYS A 280 -9.64 31.63 15.84
CA LYS A 280 -10.57 32.04 14.77
C LYS A 280 -9.88 32.86 13.68
N GLU A 281 -8.84 33.59 14.06
CA GLU A 281 -8.00 34.41 13.20
C GLU A 281 -7.12 33.58 12.24
N LEU A 282 -6.92 32.29 12.52
CA LEU A 282 -6.15 31.38 11.67
C LEU A 282 -7.05 30.48 10.78
N ARG A 283 -8.38 30.69 10.81
CA ARG A 283 -9.31 29.95 9.97
C ARG A 283 -8.95 30.09 8.50
N LEU A 284 -9.04 28.99 7.77
CA LEU A 284 -8.81 28.97 6.32
C LEU A 284 -10.15 28.86 5.61
N THR A 285 -10.63 29.95 5.01
CA THR A 285 -11.84 29.95 4.18
C THR A 285 -11.53 29.33 2.83
N VAL A 286 -11.91 28.07 2.67
CA VAL A 286 -11.64 27.27 1.47
C VAL A 286 -12.83 27.21 0.53
N GLY A 287 -13.98 27.80 0.88
CA GLY A 287 -15.20 27.77 0.07
C GLY A 287 -15.99 26.46 0.26
N PRO A 288 -17.18 26.35 -0.37
CA PRO A 288 -18.10 25.22 -0.16
C PRO A 288 -17.57 23.89 -0.73
N ASP A 289 -18.31 22.80 -0.49
CA ASP A 289 -18.11 21.49 -1.13
C ASP A 289 -16.79 20.77 -0.78
N VAL A 290 -16.35 20.91 0.48
CA VAL A 290 -15.29 20.09 1.07
C VAL A 290 -15.89 18.77 1.56
N VAL A 291 -15.55 17.67 0.89
CA VAL A 291 -16.28 16.39 1.06
C VAL A 291 -15.86 15.62 2.30
N SER A 292 -14.53 15.48 2.50
CA SER A 292 -13.92 14.66 3.56
C SER A 292 -12.42 14.39 3.37
N GLY A 293 -11.69 15.22 2.59
CA GLY A 293 -10.25 15.05 2.36
C GLY A 293 -9.49 16.36 2.48
N PHE A 294 -8.55 16.48 3.43
CA PHE A 294 -7.49 17.48 3.33
C PHE A 294 -6.21 17.06 4.05
N MET A 295 -5.07 17.57 3.58
CA MET A 295 -3.78 17.40 4.25
C MET A 295 -2.83 18.55 3.94
N PHE A 296 -1.96 18.86 4.89
CA PHE A 296 -0.88 19.83 4.71
C PHE A 296 0.41 19.13 4.31
N ASP A 297 1.26 19.85 3.58
CA ASP A 297 2.66 19.45 3.48
C ASP A 297 3.37 19.68 4.83
N ARG A 298 4.56 19.09 5.03
CA ARG A 298 5.27 19.20 6.32
C ARG A 298 5.56 20.64 6.73
N SER A 299 5.76 21.54 5.75
CA SER A 299 6.00 22.96 6.03
C SER A 299 4.75 23.71 6.49
N GLY A 300 3.56 23.15 6.23
CA GLY A 300 2.28 23.82 6.42
C GLY A 300 2.03 24.95 5.43
N ALA A 301 2.90 25.13 4.42
CA ALA A 301 2.77 26.17 3.39
C ALA A 301 1.76 25.78 2.31
N HIS A 302 1.53 24.48 2.11
CA HIS A 302 0.61 23.95 1.12
C HIS A 302 -0.48 23.10 1.75
N LEU A 303 -1.69 23.23 1.21
CA LEU A 303 -2.88 22.47 1.57
C LEU A 303 -3.37 21.73 0.32
N LEU A 304 -3.42 20.40 0.39
CA LEU A 304 -4.15 19.57 -0.56
C LEU A 304 -5.57 19.39 -0.02
N LEU A 305 -6.55 19.78 -0.82
CA LEU A 305 -7.97 19.74 -0.48
C LEU A 305 -8.72 18.92 -1.53
N PHE A 306 -9.68 18.10 -1.09
CA PHE A 306 -10.51 17.31 -1.99
C PHE A 306 -11.93 17.88 -2.03
N ARG A 307 -12.38 18.24 -3.24
CA ARG A 307 -13.74 18.71 -3.54
C ARG A 307 -14.68 17.57 -3.88
N ASP A 308 -15.97 17.88 -3.94
CA ASP A 308 -17.01 16.97 -4.42
C ASP A 308 -16.57 16.29 -5.72
N GLY A 309 -16.74 14.97 -5.77
CA GLY A 309 -16.18 14.12 -6.83
C GLY A 309 -14.70 13.74 -6.66
N TRP A 310 -14.11 13.92 -5.47
CA TRP A 310 -12.72 13.59 -5.16
C TRP A 310 -11.70 14.32 -6.05
N LEU A 311 -12.00 15.59 -6.38
CA LEU A 311 -11.15 16.42 -7.22
C LEU A 311 -10.11 17.17 -6.35
N PRO A 312 -8.82 16.82 -6.41
CA PRO A 312 -7.80 17.51 -5.62
C PRO A 312 -7.52 18.93 -6.13
N GLU A 313 -7.36 19.85 -5.19
CA GLU A 313 -6.86 21.20 -5.35
C GLU A 313 -5.65 21.42 -4.43
N VAL A 314 -4.66 22.18 -4.90
CA VAL A 314 -3.56 22.65 -4.05
C VAL A 314 -3.70 24.13 -3.80
N TRP A 315 -3.54 24.51 -2.53
CA TRP A 315 -3.61 25.87 -2.05
C TRP A 315 -2.31 26.23 -1.33
N THR A 316 -1.83 27.46 -1.47
CA THR A 316 -0.91 28.06 -0.49
C THR A 316 -1.71 28.46 0.73
N THR A 317 -1.13 28.34 1.93
CA THR A 317 -1.82 28.73 3.18
C THR A 317 -1.61 30.20 3.53
N HIS A 318 -0.48 30.80 3.12
CA HIS A 318 -0.11 32.18 3.46
C HIS A 318 0.53 32.90 2.24
N PRO A 319 -0.21 33.79 1.54
CA PRO A 319 -1.65 34.00 1.65
C PRO A 319 -2.43 32.76 1.18
N LEU A 320 -3.68 32.63 1.67
CA LEU A 320 -4.55 31.55 1.24
C LEU A 320 -4.94 31.74 -0.23
N LYS A 321 -4.44 30.88 -1.12
CA LYS A 321 -4.69 30.98 -2.56
C LYS A 321 -4.62 29.62 -3.24
N ARG A 322 -5.60 29.31 -4.09
CA ARG A 322 -5.53 28.12 -4.95
C ARG A 322 -4.43 28.30 -6.00
N VAL A 323 -3.48 27.39 -6.02
CA VAL A 323 -2.33 27.38 -6.94
C VAL A 323 -2.36 26.23 -7.95
N LEU A 324 -3.17 25.19 -7.71
CA LEU A 324 -3.40 24.12 -8.68
C LEU A 324 -4.81 23.54 -8.52
N GLY A 325 -5.42 23.12 -9.64
CA GLY A 325 -6.69 22.41 -9.66
C GLY A 325 -7.95 23.29 -9.80
N PRO A 326 -9.15 22.68 -9.75
CA PRO A 326 -9.39 21.26 -9.47
C PRO A 326 -8.84 20.34 -10.56
N LEU A 327 -8.14 19.28 -10.15
CA LEU A 327 -7.53 18.34 -11.07
C LEU A 327 -8.42 17.11 -11.17
N ARG A 328 -8.78 16.72 -12.40
CA ARG A 328 -9.34 15.39 -12.60
C ARG A 328 -8.24 14.35 -12.34
N SER A 329 -8.45 13.55 -11.30
CA SER A 329 -7.79 12.26 -11.21
C SER A 329 -8.50 11.33 -12.18
N ALA A 330 -7.78 10.63 -13.04
CA ALA A 330 -8.42 9.66 -13.95
C ALA A 330 -8.79 8.35 -13.24
N GLY A 331 -8.48 8.21 -11.94
CA GLY A 331 -8.89 7.07 -11.11
C GLY A 331 -10.37 7.10 -10.70
N GLU A 332 -11.25 7.72 -11.51
CA GLU A 332 -12.70 7.85 -11.29
C GLU A 332 -13.46 6.51 -11.27
N ASN A 333 -12.77 5.37 -11.30
CA ASN A 333 -13.37 4.07 -10.94
C ASN A 333 -13.48 3.97 -9.41
N LEU A 334 -14.51 4.64 -8.89
CA LEU A 334 -15.04 4.66 -7.52
C LEU A 334 -15.53 3.29 -7.00
N LEU A 335 -14.94 2.18 -7.43
CA LEU A 335 -15.15 0.87 -6.82
C LEU A 335 -14.20 0.72 -5.61
N GLY A 336 -14.55 1.39 -4.51
CA GLY A 336 -14.04 1.07 -3.18
C GLY A 336 -12.64 1.61 -2.82
N GLY A 337 -12.61 2.81 -2.21
CA GLY A 337 -11.94 3.09 -0.93
C GLY A 337 -10.42 2.99 -0.72
N GLU A 338 -9.62 2.37 -1.59
CA GLU A 338 -8.28 1.90 -1.17
C GLU A 338 -7.09 2.29 -2.06
N ARG A 339 -7.34 3.01 -3.17
CA ARG A 339 -6.30 3.39 -4.12
C ARG A 339 -5.76 4.79 -3.82
N MET A 340 -4.44 4.96 -3.77
CA MET A 340 -3.84 6.30 -3.71
C MET A 340 -4.22 7.08 -4.97
N THR A 341 -4.96 8.18 -4.80
CA THR A 341 -5.34 9.09 -5.89
C THR A 341 -4.40 10.30 -5.98
N SER A 342 -3.92 10.76 -4.83
CA SER A 342 -2.91 11.81 -4.70
C SER A 342 -2.23 11.74 -3.34
N LEU A 343 -0.99 12.22 -3.27
CA LEU A 343 -0.19 12.24 -2.05
C LEU A 343 0.78 13.43 -2.05
N MET A 344 1.02 14.01 -0.88
CA MET A 344 2.15 14.91 -0.61
C MET A 344 3.08 14.24 0.41
N PRO A 345 4.07 13.46 -0.04
CA PRO A 345 4.98 12.76 0.86
C PRO A 345 5.76 13.74 1.73
N GLU A 346 5.92 13.37 2.99
CA GLU A 346 6.64 14.18 3.97
C GLU A 346 8.08 14.44 3.50
N ASN A 347 8.45 15.71 3.34
CA ASN A 347 9.78 16.18 2.91
C ASN A 347 10.10 16.06 1.41
N SER A 348 9.16 15.64 0.57
CA SER A 348 9.40 15.62 -0.88
C SER A 348 9.35 17.03 -1.52
N GLY A 349 8.58 17.94 -0.92
CA GLY A 349 8.24 19.22 -1.57
C GLY A 349 7.47 19.02 -2.88
N LYS A 350 6.82 17.87 -3.05
CA LYS A 350 6.16 17.44 -4.28
C LYS A 350 4.73 16.98 -4.01
N LEU A 351 3.88 17.15 -5.01
CA LEU A 351 2.58 16.49 -5.14
C LEU A 351 2.70 15.37 -6.17
N PHE A 352 2.27 14.18 -5.79
CA PHE A 352 2.09 13.05 -6.69
C PHE A 352 0.60 12.88 -6.98
N LEU A 353 0.25 12.88 -8.26
CA LEU A 353 -1.09 12.55 -8.74
C LEU A 353 -1.05 11.20 -9.46
N PHE A 354 -1.85 10.27 -8.96
CA PHE A 354 -1.95 8.93 -9.51
C PHE A 354 -3.15 8.82 -10.44
N SER A 355 -2.96 8.07 -11.50
CA SER A 355 -3.99 7.65 -12.44
C SER A 355 -3.64 6.24 -12.92
N ASP A 356 -4.62 5.52 -13.45
CA ASP A 356 -4.50 4.11 -13.86
C ASP A 356 -3.16 3.79 -14.51
N LEU A 357 -2.75 4.57 -15.52
CA LEU A 357 -1.53 4.32 -16.30
C LEU A 357 -0.45 5.38 -16.10
N LYS A 358 -0.61 6.35 -15.19
CA LYS A 358 0.32 7.47 -15.10
C LYS A 358 0.45 8.03 -13.69
N ILE A 359 1.67 8.36 -13.30
CA ILE A 359 1.94 9.24 -12.15
C ILE A 359 2.40 10.58 -12.71
N ARG A 360 1.80 11.67 -12.25
CA ARG A 360 2.25 13.05 -12.53
C ARG A 360 2.81 13.66 -11.26
N VAL A 361 3.96 14.32 -11.37
CA VAL A 361 4.67 14.91 -10.24
C VAL A 361 4.75 16.43 -10.43
N PHE A 362 4.37 17.16 -9.39
CA PHE A 362 4.42 18.61 -9.35
C PHE A 362 5.29 19.07 -8.18
N GLY A 363 6.21 19.99 -8.44
CA GLY A 363 6.98 20.67 -7.40
C GLY A 363 6.12 21.73 -6.70
N LEU A 364 6.16 21.74 -5.37
CA LEU A 364 5.45 22.69 -4.51
C LEU A 364 6.40 23.81 -4.09
N GLY A 365 6.48 24.85 -4.91
CA GLY A 365 7.25 26.06 -4.60
C GLY A 365 6.44 27.09 -3.83
N ALA A 366 7.11 27.99 -3.11
CA ALA A 366 6.49 28.99 -2.24
C ALA A 366 5.39 29.84 -2.91
N GLU A 367 5.52 30.15 -4.20
CA GLU A 367 4.57 31.00 -4.94
C GLU A 367 3.90 30.31 -6.13
N ARG A 368 4.45 29.18 -6.58
CA ARG A 368 3.95 28.48 -7.77
C ARG A 368 4.17 26.99 -7.67
N VAL A 369 3.21 26.25 -8.22
CA VAL A 369 3.32 24.82 -8.45
C VAL A 369 3.81 24.61 -9.89
N SER A 370 4.85 23.80 -10.08
CA SER A 370 5.42 23.51 -11.40
C SER A 370 5.30 22.03 -11.72
N TYR A 371 4.89 21.70 -12.95
CA TYR A 371 5.00 20.33 -13.44
C TYR A 371 6.47 19.94 -13.58
N GLU A 372 6.88 18.82 -12.98
CA GLU A 372 8.26 18.36 -13.01
C GLU A 372 8.42 17.15 -13.93
N GLU A 373 7.66 16.09 -13.67
CA GLU A 373 7.86 14.81 -14.35
C GLU A 373 6.60 13.96 -14.37
N ALA A 374 6.63 12.91 -15.18
CA ALA A 374 5.61 11.87 -15.13
C ALA A 374 6.16 10.50 -15.50
N TYR A 375 5.54 9.48 -14.91
CA TYR A 375 5.82 8.08 -15.17
C TYR A 375 4.61 7.47 -15.87
N THR A 376 4.81 6.76 -16.97
CA THR A 376 3.73 6.10 -17.71
C THR A 376 3.93 4.59 -17.69
N PHE A 377 2.85 3.87 -17.38
CA PHE A 377 2.80 2.43 -17.26
C PHE A 377 1.97 1.84 -18.40
N ARG A 378 2.31 0.62 -18.83
CA ARG A 378 1.51 -0.11 -19.84
C ARG A 378 0.26 -0.76 -19.26
N GLN A 379 0.21 -0.91 -17.94
CA GLN A 379 -0.85 -1.61 -17.20
C GLN A 379 -1.28 -0.76 -16.02
N VAL A 380 -2.51 -0.96 -15.58
CA VAL A 380 -3.06 -0.26 -14.41
C VAL A 380 -2.17 -0.57 -13.22
N GLN A 381 -1.72 0.47 -12.52
CA GLN A 381 -0.93 0.31 -11.29
C GLN A 381 -1.71 0.85 -10.11
N ASP A 382 -1.83 0.03 -9.07
CA ASP A 382 -2.38 0.43 -7.79
C ASP A 382 -1.27 0.54 -6.76
N PHE A 383 -1.34 1.56 -5.90
CA PHE A 383 -0.31 1.83 -4.90
C PHE A 383 -0.95 2.03 -3.52
N LEU A 384 -0.30 1.49 -2.49
CA LEU A 384 -0.76 1.55 -1.10
C LEU A 384 -0.02 2.58 -0.26
N ALA A 385 1.28 2.76 -0.51
CA ALA A 385 2.14 3.65 0.27
C ALA A 385 3.31 4.18 -0.57
N MET A 386 3.94 5.25 -0.07
CA MET A 386 5.12 5.87 -0.66
C MET A 386 6.13 6.20 0.43
N SER A 387 7.43 6.11 0.14
CA SER A 387 8.47 6.59 1.03
C SER A 387 8.39 8.12 1.22
N PRO A 388 8.88 8.68 2.34
CA PRO A 388 8.81 10.12 2.59
C PRO A 388 9.44 10.99 1.48
N ASP A 389 10.55 10.52 0.89
CA ASP A 389 11.24 11.21 -0.21
C ASP A 389 10.53 11.06 -1.58
N GLY A 390 9.49 10.24 -1.66
CA GLY A 390 8.74 9.95 -2.87
C GLY A 390 9.43 9.02 -3.88
N SER A 391 10.58 8.44 -3.53
CA SER A 391 11.39 7.65 -4.47
C SER A 391 10.98 6.18 -4.58
N LEU A 392 10.27 5.65 -3.57
CA LEU A 392 9.79 4.28 -3.52
C LEU A 392 8.27 4.23 -3.32
N LEU A 393 7.64 3.34 -4.08
CA LEU A 393 6.22 3.07 -4.06
C LEU A 393 5.99 1.62 -3.65
N LEU A 394 5.11 1.41 -2.68
CA LEU A 394 4.57 0.10 -2.37
C LEU A 394 3.37 -0.15 -3.28
N ARG A 395 3.59 -1.00 -4.29
CA ARG A 395 2.60 -1.33 -5.32
C ARG A 395 1.77 -2.54 -4.90
N LEU A 396 0.48 -2.50 -5.18
CA LEU A 396 -0.46 -3.60 -5.00
C LEU A 396 -0.39 -4.55 -6.21
N LYS A 397 -0.09 -5.82 -5.96
CA LYS A 397 -0.12 -6.89 -6.98
C LYS A 397 -1.46 -7.62 -7.00
N ALA A 398 -2.05 -7.84 -5.83
CA ALA A 398 -3.31 -8.55 -5.65
C ALA A 398 -3.89 -8.29 -4.26
N GLY A 399 -5.19 -8.58 -4.09
CA GLY A 399 -5.89 -8.51 -2.81
C GLY A 399 -6.68 -7.20 -2.61
N ASP A 400 -7.35 -7.11 -1.47
CA ASP A 400 -8.19 -5.99 -1.05
C ASP A 400 -8.10 -5.80 0.47
N SER A 401 -8.77 -4.78 1.02
CA SER A 401 -8.72 -4.51 2.46
C SER A 401 -9.27 -5.63 3.35
N ARG A 402 -10.12 -6.52 2.83
CA ARG A 402 -10.76 -7.57 3.62
C ARG A 402 -9.85 -8.78 3.77
N GLU A 403 -9.25 -9.20 2.66
CA GLU A 403 -8.39 -10.38 2.62
C GLU A 403 -6.91 -10.05 2.85
N GLY A 404 -6.52 -8.79 2.70
CA GLY A 404 -5.14 -8.34 2.74
C GLY A 404 -4.50 -8.25 1.37
N TYR A 405 -3.43 -7.47 1.33
CA TYR A 405 -2.72 -7.08 0.12
C TYR A 405 -1.48 -7.94 -0.10
N VAL A 406 -1.21 -8.23 -1.36
CA VAL A 406 0.09 -8.67 -1.85
C VAL A 406 0.78 -7.47 -2.47
N THR A 407 2.04 -7.24 -2.12
CA THR A 407 2.76 -6.02 -2.52
C THR A 407 4.15 -6.30 -3.06
N ASP A 408 4.66 -5.37 -3.87
CA ASP A 408 6.08 -5.23 -4.18
C ASP A 408 6.52 -3.77 -4.16
N LEU A 409 7.84 -3.56 -4.31
CA LEU A 409 8.44 -2.24 -4.39
C LEU A 409 8.70 -1.82 -5.83
N LEU A 410 8.16 -0.65 -6.18
CA LEU A 410 8.53 0.09 -7.38
C LEU A 410 9.42 1.27 -6.99
N SER A 411 10.58 1.39 -7.62
CA SER A 411 11.42 2.58 -7.51
C SER A 411 11.16 3.52 -8.68
N LEU A 412 11.01 4.81 -8.38
CA LEU A 412 10.87 5.88 -9.38
C LEU A 412 12.23 6.46 -9.83
N ASP A 413 13.34 5.98 -9.28
CA ASP A 413 14.69 6.35 -9.74
C ASP A 413 15.02 5.63 -11.07
N VAL A 414 14.78 6.34 -12.18
CA VAL A 414 15.09 5.88 -13.54
C VAL A 414 16.57 5.48 -13.67
N GLY A 415 17.50 6.21 -13.04
CA GLY A 415 18.92 5.89 -13.09
C GLY A 415 19.24 4.55 -12.42
N THR A 416 18.50 4.16 -11.37
CA THR A 416 18.62 2.81 -10.78
C THR A 416 18.12 1.74 -11.74
N TRP A 417 17.03 1.99 -12.45
CA TRP A 417 16.53 1.08 -13.48
C TRP A 417 17.54 0.92 -14.63
N GLU A 418 18.06 2.02 -15.17
CA GLU A 418 19.07 2.03 -16.24
C GLU A 418 20.32 1.26 -15.83
N ARG A 419 20.89 1.55 -14.65
CA ARG A 419 22.08 0.84 -14.15
C ARG A 419 21.85 -0.67 -14.02
N ARG A 420 20.67 -1.09 -13.57
CA ARG A 420 20.31 -2.51 -13.46
C ARG A 420 20.18 -3.15 -14.84
N LEU A 421 19.50 -2.48 -15.75
CA LEU A 421 19.31 -2.94 -17.12
C LEU A 421 20.65 -3.09 -17.85
N CYS A 422 21.53 -2.10 -17.73
CA CYS A 422 22.86 -2.14 -18.33
C CYS A 422 23.74 -3.25 -17.76
N ARG A 423 23.63 -3.53 -16.46
CA ARG A 423 24.31 -4.66 -15.83
C ARG A 423 23.80 -6.00 -16.36
N VAL A 424 22.50 -6.13 -16.57
CA VAL A 424 21.89 -7.37 -17.08
C VAL A 424 22.25 -7.60 -18.55
N LEU A 425 22.16 -6.56 -19.38
CA LEU A 425 22.50 -6.66 -20.80
C LEU A 425 24.00 -6.85 -21.02
N GLY A 426 24.84 -6.21 -20.20
CA GLY A 426 26.30 -6.24 -20.35
C GLY A 426 26.81 -5.56 -21.64
N ARG A 427 25.92 -4.89 -22.38
CA ARG A 427 26.20 -4.17 -23.64
C ARG A 427 25.18 -3.04 -23.85
N PRO A 428 25.49 -2.04 -24.69
CA PRO A 428 24.51 -1.07 -25.16
C PRO A 428 23.34 -1.72 -25.90
N PHE A 429 22.19 -1.04 -25.87
CA PHE A 429 21.03 -1.39 -26.68
C PHE A 429 21.38 -1.31 -28.17
N THR A 430 21.10 -2.37 -28.92
CA THR A 430 21.17 -2.35 -30.38
C THR A 430 19.95 -1.64 -30.96
N ALA A 431 19.99 -1.33 -32.26
CA ALA A 431 18.81 -0.82 -32.96
C ALA A 431 17.63 -1.80 -32.91
N GLU A 432 17.91 -3.11 -32.95
CA GLU A 432 16.89 -4.16 -32.85
C GLU A 432 16.27 -4.20 -31.45
N ASP A 433 17.09 -4.16 -30.38
CA ASP A 433 16.58 -4.10 -29.00
C ASP A 433 15.65 -2.90 -28.81
N ARG A 434 16.01 -1.73 -29.38
CA ARG A 434 15.21 -0.50 -29.30
C ARG A 434 13.86 -0.61 -29.99
N GLN A 435 13.75 -1.39 -31.06
CA GLN A 435 12.48 -1.61 -31.76
C GLN A 435 11.54 -2.54 -30.99
N GLN A 436 12.07 -3.36 -30.09
CA GLN A 436 11.30 -4.27 -29.23
C GLN A 436 10.76 -3.57 -27.98
N VAL A 437 11.31 -2.41 -27.61
CA VAL A 437 10.84 -1.64 -26.46
C VAL A 437 9.66 -0.76 -26.88
N PRO A 438 8.51 -0.83 -26.18
CA PRO A 438 7.27 -0.17 -26.58
C PRO A 438 7.25 1.35 -26.32
N ILE A 439 8.38 1.91 -25.88
CA ILE A 439 8.56 3.33 -25.60
C ILE A 439 9.85 3.81 -26.26
N ALA A 440 9.87 5.06 -26.71
CA ALA A 440 11.08 5.68 -27.20
C ALA A 440 12.12 5.73 -26.08
N LEU A 441 13.27 5.08 -26.31
CA LEU A 441 14.40 5.12 -25.39
C LEU A 441 15.30 6.32 -25.73
N PRO A 442 15.98 6.93 -24.73
CA PRO A 442 17.02 7.92 -25.00
C PRO A 442 18.16 7.31 -25.82
N ASP A 443 18.89 8.18 -26.53
CA ASP A 443 20.00 7.79 -27.43
C ASP A 443 21.10 6.99 -26.73
N ARG A 444 21.21 7.13 -25.41
CA ARG A 444 22.04 6.31 -24.52
C ARG A 444 21.23 5.90 -23.31
N VAL A 445 21.24 4.60 -23.03
CA VAL A 445 20.67 3.97 -21.83
C VAL A 445 21.81 3.31 -21.07
N CYS A 446 22.65 2.59 -21.85
CA CYS A 446 24.02 2.19 -21.57
C CYS A 446 24.88 2.77 -22.71
#